data_AF-A0A0D2L9H4-F1
#
_entry.id   AF-A0A0D2L9H4-F1
#
_cell.length_a   1.000
_cell.length_b   1.000
_cell.length_c   1.000
_cell.angle_alpha   90.00
_cell.angle_beta   90.00
_cell.angle_gamma   90.00
#
_symmetry.space_group_name_H-M   'P 1'
#
loop_
_entity.id
_entity.type
_entity.pdbx_description
1 polymer ?
#
loop_
_entity_poly.entity_id
_entity_poly.type
_entity_poly.pdbx_seq_one_letter_code
_entity_poly.pdbx_strand_id
1 'polypeptide(L)'
;MAFCGSQSAIWARHGVRGLRPFCPASSRVSIRSNAVAEVATTALPSVAPAFKANLDFKFVRDNLQLIADNCKLRNSPGDPARVAQLYDEFTRLKQESDSLRASRNENSAAMKGKLEPDARQQLISKGQALKQQLEDVEARLTSLENALQVEGQRLPNLTHPDVPAGGEDNATLLRTVGVPRDFGFAPKDHVTLGEALGLLDFEAAAEVSGSKFYYLKNAAALLELALVNYAMTKV
;
A
#
# COMPACT_ATOMS: atom_id res chain seq x y z
N MET A 1 -65.75 10.92 54.10
CA MET A 1 -65.18 9.62 54.51
C MET A 1 -63.72 9.82 54.78
N ALA A 2 -63.28 9.39 55.96
CA ALA A 2 -61.97 9.61 56.54
C ALA A 2 -60.89 8.65 56.00
N PHE A 3 -59.67 8.90 56.48
CA PHE A 3 -58.39 8.16 56.38
C PHE A 3 -57.44 8.65 55.27
N CYS A 4 -56.36 9.41 55.59
CA CYS A 4 -55.16 9.06 56.40
C CYS A 4 -54.30 8.04 55.65
N GLY A 5 -53.00 8.16 55.40
CA GLY A 5 -51.89 9.08 55.67
C GLY A 5 -50.77 8.58 54.72
N SER A 6 -49.49 8.91 54.73
CA SER A 6 -48.62 9.75 55.53
C SER A 6 -47.23 9.56 54.91
N GLN A 7 -46.40 10.61 54.90
CA GLN A 7 -44.93 10.56 55.05
C GLN A 7 -44.11 9.95 53.89
N SER A 8 -42.90 10.37 53.54
CA SER A 8 -42.03 11.46 54.01
C SER A 8 -40.93 11.63 52.95
N ALA A 9 -40.44 12.85 52.84
CA ALA A 9 -39.27 13.20 52.07
C ALA A 9 -37.99 13.01 52.91
N ILE A 10 -36.85 13.02 52.22
CA ILE A 10 -35.58 13.67 52.63
C ILE A 10 -34.54 12.89 53.48
N TRP A 11 -33.41 12.59 52.81
CA TRP A 11 -31.99 12.78 53.18
C TRP A 11 -31.19 11.82 54.09
N ALA A 12 -29.95 11.64 53.60
CA ALA A 12 -28.64 11.51 54.27
C ALA A 12 -28.16 10.11 54.75
N ARG A 13 -26.97 9.69 54.26
CA ARG A 13 -25.68 9.88 54.97
C ARG A 13 -24.49 9.21 54.27
N HIS A 14 -23.38 9.96 54.22
CA HIS A 14 -21.96 9.61 54.33
C HIS A 14 -21.42 8.21 53.97
N GLY A 15 -20.32 8.19 53.22
CA GLY A 15 -19.39 7.06 53.23
C GLY A 15 -18.18 7.23 52.29
N VAL A 16 -17.17 7.98 52.72
CA VAL A 16 -15.83 8.03 52.11
C VAL A 16 -15.22 6.63 52.10
N ARG A 17 -14.79 6.11 50.95
CA ARG A 17 -13.89 4.95 50.86
C ARG A 17 -12.86 5.09 49.73
N GLY A 18 -11.63 5.39 50.15
CA GLY A 18 -10.45 4.58 49.82
C GLY A 18 -9.87 4.70 48.41
N LEU A 19 -8.94 5.65 48.26
CA LEU A 19 -7.87 5.61 47.26
C LEU A 19 -7.16 4.23 47.31
N ARG A 20 -7.06 3.56 46.17
CA ARG A 20 -6.22 2.35 46.01
C ARG A 20 -4.77 2.78 45.70
N PRO A 21 -3.75 2.20 46.34
CA PRO A 21 -2.36 2.55 46.05
C PRO A 21 -1.92 1.89 44.74
N PHE A 22 -1.26 2.71 43.91
CA PHE A 22 -0.54 2.30 42.71
C PHE A 22 0.72 1.54 43.14
N CYS A 23 0.87 0.28 42.73
CA CYS A 23 2.02 -0.56 43.04
C CYS A 23 2.90 -0.68 41.78
N PRO A 24 4.19 -0.32 41.79
CA PRO A 24 5.04 -0.48 40.62
C PRO A 24 5.69 -1.87 40.66
N ALA A 25 5.15 -2.80 39.88
CA ALA A 25 5.81 -4.09 39.65
C ALA A 25 6.93 -3.90 38.61
N SER A 26 8.15 -3.73 39.11
CA SER A 26 9.39 -3.87 38.34
C SER A 26 9.56 -5.35 37.92
N SER A 27 9.25 -5.68 36.67
CA SER A 27 9.69 -6.93 36.05
C SER A 27 10.94 -6.67 35.21
N ARG A 28 12.07 -7.24 35.66
CA ARG A 28 13.33 -7.27 34.93
C ARG A 28 13.14 -8.04 33.63
N VAL A 29 13.24 -7.37 32.49
CA VAL A 29 13.38 -8.03 31.20
C VAL A 29 14.82 -8.49 31.06
N SER A 30 15.02 -9.80 31.23
CA SER A 30 16.29 -10.47 30.95
C SER A 30 16.51 -10.49 29.44
N ILE A 31 17.40 -9.64 28.95
CA ILE A 31 17.88 -9.70 27.56
C ILE A 31 18.75 -10.96 27.44
N ARG A 32 18.21 -12.02 26.84
CA ARG A 32 19.03 -13.11 26.30
C ARG A 32 19.38 -12.77 24.85
N SER A 33 20.66 -12.55 24.64
CA SER A 33 21.34 -12.39 23.37
C SER A 33 21.33 -13.67 22.52
N ASN A 34 21.41 -13.46 21.21
CA ASN A 34 21.66 -14.40 20.12
C ASN A 34 20.47 -15.29 19.70
N ALA A 35 19.69 -14.76 18.75
CA ALA A 35 19.06 -15.56 17.73
C ALA A 35 19.59 -15.09 16.37
N VAL A 36 20.29 -15.98 15.68
CA VAL A 36 20.70 -15.85 14.29
C VAL A 36 19.43 -15.64 13.46
N ALA A 37 19.36 -14.57 12.68
CA ALA A 37 18.22 -14.29 11.83
C ALA A 37 18.08 -15.39 10.78
N GLU A 38 17.10 -16.28 10.97
CA GLU A 38 16.62 -17.15 9.90
C GLU A 38 16.08 -16.25 8.78
N VAL A 39 16.65 -16.42 7.58
CA VAL A 39 16.14 -15.81 6.36
C VAL A 39 14.76 -16.43 6.12
N ALA A 40 13.71 -15.69 6.48
CA ALA A 40 12.35 -16.10 6.24
C ALA A 40 12.16 -16.31 4.73
N THR A 41 12.00 -17.58 4.33
CA THR A 41 11.56 -17.96 2.99
C THR A 41 10.09 -17.55 2.86
N THR A 42 9.85 -16.26 2.65
CA THR A 42 8.50 -15.72 2.47
C THR A 42 7.91 -16.34 1.22
N ALA A 43 6.88 -17.17 1.43
CA ALA A 43 6.16 -17.87 0.37
C ALA A 43 5.74 -16.88 -0.73
N LEU A 44 5.87 -17.31 -1.99
CA LEU A 44 5.44 -16.53 -3.14
C LEU A 44 3.95 -16.16 -2.97
N PRO A 45 3.56 -14.89 -3.21
CA PRO A 45 2.15 -14.51 -3.13
C PRO A 45 1.31 -15.37 -4.07
N SER A 46 0.22 -15.93 -3.55
CA SER A 46 -0.67 -16.84 -4.30
C SER A 46 -1.62 -16.11 -5.26
N VAL A 47 -1.59 -14.77 -5.27
CA VAL A 47 -2.53 -13.92 -6.01
C VAL A 47 -1.81 -13.26 -7.18
N ALA A 48 -2.34 -13.45 -8.39
CA ALA A 48 -1.85 -12.75 -9.57
C ALA A 48 -2.11 -11.24 -9.46
N PRO A 49 -1.20 -10.39 -9.96
CA PRO A 49 -1.39 -8.94 -9.93
C PRO A 49 -2.57 -8.53 -10.82
N ALA A 50 -3.27 -7.46 -10.43
CA ALA A 50 -4.42 -6.94 -11.18
C ALA A 50 -4.03 -6.45 -12.60
N PHE A 51 -2.81 -5.92 -12.73
CA PHE A 51 -2.22 -5.53 -14.01
C PHE A 51 -0.71 -5.76 -13.97
N LYS A 52 -0.09 -5.95 -15.14
CA LYS A 52 1.36 -6.05 -15.29
C LYS A 52 1.94 -4.66 -15.52
N ALA A 53 2.72 -4.17 -14.57
CA ALA A 53 3.41 -2.88 -14.67
C ALA A 53 4.74 -3.05 -15.44
N ASN A 54 5.08 -2.06 -16.26
CA ASN A 54 6.38 -2.00 -16.92
C ASN A 54 7.40 -1.34 -15.96
N LEU A 55 8.01 -2.15 -15.10
CA LEU A 55 9.01 -1.72 -14.12
C LEU A 55 10.40 -2.17 -14.54
N ASP A 56 11.39 -1.32 -14.35
CA ASP A 56 12.79 -1.68 -14.59
C ASP A 56 13.35 -2.47 -13.39
N PHE A 57 13.06 -3.77 -13.34
CA PHE A 57 13.57 -4.67 -12.29
C PHE A 57 15.08 -4.82 -12.32
N LYS A 58 15.71 -4.61 -13.49
CA LYS A 58 17.17 -4.66 -13.62
C LYS A 58 17.79 -3.47 -12.88
N PHE A 59 17.23 -2.28 -13.05
CA PHE A 59 17.65 -1.10 -12.30
C PHE A 59 17.53 -1.31 -10.78
N VAL A 60 16.47 -1.99 -10.34
CA VAL A 60 16.27 -2.30 -8.91
C VAL A 60 17.37 -3.20 -8.36
N ARG A 61 17.71 -4.26 -9.10
CA ARG A 61 18.81 -5.16 -8.73
C ARG A 61 20.15 -4.43 -8.70
N ASP A 62 20.44 -3.63 -9.73
CA ASP A 62 21.74 -2.97 -9.88
C ASP A 62 21.94 -1.83 -8.86
N ASN A 63 20.86 -1.20 -8.39
CA ASN A 63 20.90 -0.04 -7.48
C ASN A 63 20.18 -0.30 -6.14
N LEU A 64 20.38 -1.49 -5.57
CA LEU A 64 19.66 -1.94 -4.38
C LEU A 64 19.76 -0.95 -3.21
N GLN A 65 20.96 -0.45 -2.91
CA GLN A 65 21.19 0.45 -1.78
C GLN A 65 20.44 1.78 -1.93
N LEU A 66 20.48 2.35 -3.13
CA LEU A 66 19.81 3.62 -3.44
C LEU A 66 18.30 3.53 -3.23
N ILE A 67 17.69 2.43 -3.65
CA ILE A 67 16.25 2.21 -3.51
C ILE A 67 15.91 1.88 -2.06
N ALA A 68 16.73 1.09 -1.37
CA ALA A 68 16.55 0.81 0.05
C ALA A 68 16.56 2.09 0.90
N ASP A 69 17.48 3.01 0.61
CA ASP A 69 17.54 4.29 1.31
C ASP A 69 16.37 5.21 0.95
N ASN A 70 15.91 5.20 -0.31
CA ASN A 70 14.69 5.90 -0.73
C ASN A 70 13.43 5.34 -0.04
N CYS A 71 13.32 4.02 0.12
CA CYS A 71 12.21 3.39 0.84
C CYS A 71 12.19 3.82 2.30
N LYS A 72 13.36 3.88 2.96
CA LYS A 72 13.48 4.40 4.34
C LYS A 72 13.09 5.87 4.42
N LEU A 73 13.56 6.70 3.48
CA LEU A 73 13.23 8.12 3.43
C LEU A 73 11.72 8.35 3.34
N ARG A 74 11.02 7.52 2.57
CA ARG A 74 9.56 7.59 2.37
C ARG A 74 8.72 6.82 3.39
N ASN A 75 9.33 6.16 4.37
CA ASN A 75 8.65 5.23 5.29
C ASN A 75 7.77 4.20 4.55
N SER A 76 8.25 3.69 3.41
CA SER A 76 7.52 2.73 2.58
C SER A 76 7.70 1.28 3.09
N PRO A 77 6.66 0.43 3.04
CA PRO A 77 6.76 -0.99 3.40
C PRO A 77 7.41 -1.87 2.33
N GLY A 78 7.82 -1.31 1.19
CA GLY A 78 8.42 -2.09 0.10
C GLY A 78 9.79 -2.68 0.46
N ASP A 79 10.07 -3.90 -0.01
CA ASP A 79 11.34 -4.60 0.19
C ASP A 79 12.12 -4.75 -1.14
N PRO A 80 13.09 -3.86 -1.40
CA PRO A 80 13.93 -3.93 -2.60
C PRO A 80 14.79 -5.20 -2.67
N ALA A 81 15.21 -5.75 -1.53
CA ALA A 81 16.04 -6.94 -1.49
C ALA A 81 15.25 -8.16 -1.94
N ARG A 82 13.98 -8.26 -1.55
CA ARG A 82 13.08 -9.30 -2.04
C ARG A 82 12.88 -9.21 -3.55
N VAL A 83 12.68 -8.00 -4.09
CA VAL A 83 12.53 -7.79 -5.54
C VAL A 83 13.78 -8.24 -6.30
N ALA A 84 14.98 -7.91 -5.80
CA ALA A 84 16.23 -8.34 -6.42
C ALA A 84 16.38 -9.87 -6.42
N GLN A 85 16.07 -10.54 -5.30
CA GLN A 85 16.08 -12.01 -5.22
C GLN A 85 15.11 -12.66 -6.22
N LEU A 86 13.86 -12.17 -6.28
CA LEU A 86 12.86 -12.68 -7.21
C LEU A 86 13.28 -12.48 -8.67
N TYR A 87 13.95 -11.36 -8.97
CA TYR A 87 14.47 -11.07 -10.31
C TYR A 87 15.64 -11.99 -10.71
N ASP A 88 16.53 -12.31 -9.78
CA ASP A 88 17.62 -13.26 -10.02
C ASP A 88 17.10 -14.69 -10.23
N GLU A 89 16.15 -15.12 -9.40
CA GLU A 89 15.43 -16.39 -9.58
C GLU A 89 14.71 -16.43 -10.94
N PHE A 90 14.08 -15.32 -11.34
CA PHE A 90 13.35 -15.21 -12.61
C PHE A 90 14.29 -15.31 -13.79
N THR A 91 15.44 -14.62 -13.72
CA THR A 91 16.46 -14.67 -14.76
C THR A 91 17.04 -16.08 -14.91
N ARG A 92 17.31 -16.77 -13.80
CA ARG A 92 17.80 -18.15 -13.79
C ARG A 92 16.79 -19.13 -14.40
N LEU A 93 15.53 -19.08 -13.96
CA LEU A 93 14.47 -19.95 -14.49
C LEU A 93 14.18 -19.66 -15.97
N LYS A 94 14.32 -18.41 -16.40
CA LYS A 94 14.16 -18.02 -17.80
C LYS A 94 15.25 -18.66 -18.67
N GLN A 95 16.50 -18.62 -18.22
CA GLN A 95 17.61 -19.30 -18.90
C GLN A 95 17.42 -20.82 -18.96
N GLU A 96 16.91 -21.43 -17.89
CA GLU A 96 16.57 -22.85 -17.85
C GLU A 96 15.46 -23.19 -18.86
N SER A 97 14.38 -22.39 -18.91
CA SER A 97 13.30 -22.54 -19.88
C SER A 97 13.80 -22.42 -21.33
N ASP A 98 14.66 -21.44 -21.62
CA ASP A 98 15.23 -21.25 -22.95
C ASP A 98 16.16 -22.43 -23.35
N SER A 99 16.92 -22.98 -22.40
CA SER A 99 17.77 -24.17 -22.62
C SER A 99 16.94 -25.43 -22.89
N LEU A 100 15.82 -25.62 -22.18
CA LEU A 100 14.88 -26.72 -22.42
C LEU A 100 14.19 -26.57 -23.78
N ARG A 101 13.82 -25.34 -24.17
CA ARG A 101 13.27 -25.06 -25.50
C ARG A 101 14.28 -25.37 -26.62
N ALA A 102 15.55 -25.01 -26.43
CA ALA A 102 16.62 -25.38 -27.35
C ALA A 102 16.77 -26.91 -27.48
N SER A 103 16.84 -27.61 -26.34
CA SER A 103 16.96 -29.08 -26.30
C SER A 103 15.77 -29.78 -26.98
N ARG A 104 14.54 -29.24 -26.82
CA ARG A 104 13.34 -29.74 -27.51
C ARG A 104 13.44 -29.54 -29.03
N ASN A 105 13.91 -28.38 -29.46
CA ASN A 105 14.06 -28.07 -30.89
C ASN A 105 15.14 -28.96 -31.53
N GLU A 106 16.25 -29.21 -30.83
CA GLU A 106 17.30 -30.14 -31.25
C GLU A 106 16.78 -31.58 -31.36
N ASN A 107 16.01 -32.05 -30.36
CA ASN A 107 15.37 -33.36 -30.43
C ASN A 107 14.39 -33.45 -31.62
N SER A 108 13.60 -32.39 -31.84
CA SER A 108 12.67 -32.31 -32.98
C SER A 108 13.39 -32.29 -34.33
N ALA A 109 14.56 -31.67 -34.41
CA ALA A 109 15.41 -31.70 -35.60
C ALA A 109 16.04 -33.08 -35.81
N ALA A 110 16.53 -33.72 -34.75
CA ALA A 110 17.08 -35.08 -34.79
C ALA A 110 16.06 -36.11 -35.24
N MET A 111 14.76 -35.90 -34.99
CA MET A 111 13.66 -36.75 -35.48
C MET A 111 13.36 -36.60 -36.98
N LYS A 112 13.86 -35.55 -37.67
CA LYS A 112 13.68 -35.35 -39.11
C LYS A 112 14.73 -36.13 -39.92
N GLY A 113 14.59 -37.46 -39.95
CA GLY A 113 15.47 -38.35 -40.73
C GLY A 113 14.99 -39.80 -40.75
N LYS A 114 15.63 -40.65 -41.57
CA LYS A 114 15.46 -42.11 -41.49
C LYS A 114 16.22 -42.60 -40.25
N LEU A 115 15.48 -43.04 -39.24
CA LEU A 115 16.01 -43.54 -37.97
C LEU A 115 15.57 -44.98 -37.75
N GLU A 116 16.42 -45.75 -37.08
CA GLU A 116 16.05 -47.07 -36.56
C GLU A 116 14.87 -46.96 -35.57
N PRO A 117 13.97 -47.96 -35.51
CA PRO A 117 12.78 -47.93 -34.65
C PRO A 117 13.10 -47.64 -33.18
N ASP A 118 14.18 -48.21 -32.66
CA ASP A 118 14.64 -48.02 -31.27
C ASP A 118 15.14 -46.60 -31.00
N ALA A 119 15.92 -46.04 -31.94
CA ALA A 119 16.41 -44.66 -31.83
C ALA A 119 15.26 -43.65 -31.88
N ARG A 120 14.22 -43.94 -32.67
CA ARG A 120 13.01 -43.12 -32.74
C ARG A 120 12.23 -43.17 -31.42
N GLN A 121 12.09 -44.34 -30.80
CA GLN A 121 11.38 -44.48 -29.52
C GLN A 121 12.08 -43.74 -28.37
N GLN A 122 13.42 -43.75 -28.34
CA GLN A 122 14.22 -42.98 -27.37
C GLN A 122 14.09 -41.46 -27.55
N LEU A 123 13.99 -40.98 -28.78
CA LEU A 123 13.76 -39.55 -29.05
C LEU A 123 12.35 -39.12 -28.63
N ILE A 124 11.34 -39.97 -28.85
CA ILE A 124 9.96 -39.74 -28.41
C ILE A 124 9.88 -39.64 -26.89
N SER A 125 10.50 -40.58 -26.15
CA SER A 125 10.48 -40.54 -24.67
C SER A 125 11.20 -39.31 -24.11
N LYS A 126 12.36 -38.94 -24.69
CA LYS A 126 13.05 -37.69 -24.36
C LYS A 126 12.21 -36.46 -24.66
N GLY A 127 11.49 -36.44 -25.79
CA GLY A 127 10.59 -35.34 -26.17
C GLY A 127 9.42 -35.17 -25.20
N GLN A 128 8.83 -36.27 -24.73
CA GLN A 128 7.78 -36.24 -23.71
C GLN A 128 8.30 -35.74 -22.36
N ALA A 129 9.47 -36.20 -21.92
CA ALA A 129 10.11 -35.72 -20.68
C ALA A 129 10.42 -34.21 -20.74
N LEU A 130 10.99 -33.73 -21.86
CA LEU A 130 11.25 -32.30 -22.07
C LEU A 130 9.99 -31.46 -22.11
N LYS A 131 8.88 -32.01 -22.62
CA LYS A 131 7.58 -31.32 -22.61
C LYS A 131 7.08 -31.14 -21.18
N GLN A 132 7.11 -32.19 -20.37
CA GLN A 132 6.66 -32.14 -18.98
C GLN A 132 7.53 -31.19 -18.14
N GLN A 133 8.86 -31.26 -18.30
CA GLN A 133 9.78 -30.33 -17.64
C GLN A 133 9.52 -28.87 -18.05
N LEU A 134 9.20 -28.61 -19.32
CA LEU A 134 8.91 -27.23 -19.74
C LEU A 134 7.60 -26.72 -19.13
N GLU A 135 6.55 -27.54 -19.08
CA GLU A 135 5.27 -27.18 -18.45
C GLU A 135 5.47 -26.80 -16.96
N ASP A 136 6.27 -27.58 -16.23
CA ASP A 136 6.59 -27.31 -14.83
C ASP A 136 7.39 -25.99 -14.65
N VAL A 137 8.39 -25.76 -15.50
CA VAL A 137 9.20 -24.53 -15.45
C VAL A 137 8.40 -23.29 -15.87
N GLU A 138 7.51 -23.40 -16.87
CA GLU A 138 6.64 -22.30 -17.32
C GLU A 138 5.61 -21.92 -16.27
N ALA A 139 5.05 -22.89 -15.54
CA ALA A 139 4.17 -22.64 -14.40
C ALA A 139 4.91 -21.86 -13.29
N ARG A 140 6.12 -22.30 -12.93
CA ARG A 140 6.97 -21.61 -11.93
C ARG A 140 7.37 -20.21 -12.37
N LEU A 141 7.72 -20.02 -13.65
CA LEU A 141 8.02 -18.70 -14.22
C LEU A 141 6.84 -17.75 -14.10
N THR A 142 5.62 -18.23 -14.38
CA THR A 142 4.40 -17.43 -14.26
C THR A 142 4.15 -17.02 -12.81
N SER A 143 4.27 -17.95 -11.87
CA SER A 143 4.15 -17.64 -10.43
C SER A 143 5.19 -16.63 -9.97
N LEU A 144 6.43 -16.75 -10.45
CA LEU A 144 7.52 -15.87 -10.07
C LEU A 144 7.40 -14.48 -10.69
N GLU A 145 6.96 -14.37 -11.94
CA GLU A 145 6.65 -13.09 -12.58
C GLU A 145 5.54 -12.36 -11.82
N ASN A 146 4.50 -13.07 -11.38
CA ASN A 146 3.42 -12.51 -10.58
C ASN A 146 3.95 -11.99 -9.23
N ALA A 147 4.78 -12.77 -8.54
CA ALA A 147 5.41 -12.34 -7.29
C ALA A 147 6.29 -11.12 -7.46
N LEU A 148 7.11 -11.10 -8.53
CA LEU A 148 7.98 -9.98 -8.86
C LEU A 148 7.17 -8.72 -9.13
N GLN A 149 6.04 -8.83 -9.82
CA GLN A 149 5.12 -7.71 -10.07
C GLN A 149 4.48 -7.19 -8.78
N VAL A 150 4.00 -8.09 -7.90
CA VAL A 150 3.37 -7.70 -6.63
C VAL A 150 4.35 -6.95 -5.73
N GLU A 151 5.57 -7.46 -5.56
CA GLU A 151 6.58 -6.78 -4.74
C GLU A 151 7.13 -5.53 -5.41
N GLY A 152 7.33 -5.56 -6.73
CA GLY A 152 7.77 -4.39 -7.49
C GLY A 152 6.80 -3.21 -7.41
N GLN A 153 5.49 -3.47 -7.46
CA GLN A 153 4.45 -2.44 -7.38
C GLN A 153 4.33 -1.80 -5.98
N ARG A 154 4.95 -2.39 -4.95
CA ARG A 154 5.03 -1.80 -3.61
C ARG A 154 6.17 -0.80 -3.47
N LEU A 155 7.13 -0.79 -4.40
CA LEU A 155 8.25 0.14 -4.35
C LEU A 155 7.78 1.56 -4.70
N PRO A 156 8.14 2.57 -3.89
CA PRO A 156 7.83 3.95 -4.21
C PRO A 156 8.73 4.46 -5.35
N ASN A 157 8.29 5.52 -6.01
CA ASN A 157 9.15 6.22 -6.96
C ASN A 157 10.36 6.86 -6.26
N LEU A 158 11.44 7.10 -7.01
CA LEU A 158 12.63 7.80 -6.51
C LEU A 158 12.28 9.22 -6.09
N THR A 159 12.88 9.63 -4.97
CA THR A 159 12.73 10.98 -4.44
C THR A 159 13.79 11.89 -5.06
N HIS A 160 13.38 13.08 -5.49
CA HIS A 160 14.31 14.08 -6.02
C HIS A 160 15.28 14.53 -4.91
N PRO A 161 16.58 14.74 -5.21
CA PRO A 161 17.59 15.07 -4.19
C PRO A 161 17.28 16.33 -3.38
N ASP A 162 16.58 17.30 -3.98
CA ASP A 162 16.22 18.56 -3.31
C ASP A 162 15.00 18.46 -2.38
N VAL A 163 14.37 17.28 -2.27
CA VAL A 163 13.18 17.11 -1.42
C VAL A 163 13.64 17.01 0.05
N PRO A 164 13.10 17.84 0.95
CA PRO A 164 13.45 17.77 2.36
C PRO A 164 13.03 16.42 2.96
N ALA A 165 13.91 15.84 3.77
CA ALA A 165 13.67 14.57 4.43
C ALA A 165 12.70 14.73 5.62
N GLY A 166 11.75 13.80 5.77
CA GLY A 166 10.88 13.68 6.94
C GLY A 166 9.41 14.02 6.67
N GLY A 167 8.70 14.43 7.71
CA GLY A 167 7.24 14.65 7.68
C GLY A 167 6.82 16.04 7.22
N GLU A 168 5.54 16.35 7.39
CA GLU A 168 4.94 17.65 7.04
C GLU A 168 5.65 18.83 7.74
N ASP A 169 6.13 18.64 8.97
CA ASP A 169 6.85 19.65 9.74
C ASP A 169 8.17 20.10 9.09
N ASN A 170 8.73 19.29 8.19
CA ASN A 170 9.99 19.61 7.49
C ASN A 170 9.75 20.25 6.11
N ALA A 171 8.51 20.60 5.78
CA ALA A 171 8.19 21.27 4.52
C ALA A 171 8.90 22.63 4.42
N THR A 172 9.60 22.86 3.31
CA THR A 172 10.34 24.11 3.07
C THR A 172 9.43 25.14 2.39
N LEU A 173 9.31 26.33 3.00
CA LEU A 173 8.58 27.45 2.40
C LEU A 173 9.37 28.03 1.23
N LEU A 174 8.86 27.85 0.00
CA LEU A 174 9.50 28.36 -1.21
C LEU A 174 9.16 29.83 -1.48
N ARG A 175 7.89 30.20 -1.33
CA ARG A 175 7.41 31.56 -1.60
C ARG A 175 6.10 31.83 -0.86
N THR A 176 5.99 33.01 -0.26
CA THR A 176 4.72 33.57 0.23
C THR A 176 4.27 34.67 -0.72
N VAL A 177 3.00 34.66 -1.11
CA VAL A 177 2.40 35.68 -1.98
C VAL A 177 1.24 36.34 -1.25
N GLY A 178 1.28 37.68 -1.20
CA GLY A 178 0.30 38.46 -0.44
C GLY A 178 0.61 38.51 1.06
N VAL A 179 -0.31 39.11 1.81
CA VAL A 179 -0.23 39.25 3.28
C VAL A 179 -1.55 38.75 3.87
N PRO A 180 -1.52 37.95 4.96
CA PRO A 180 -2.75 37.58 5.67
C PRO A 180 -3.57 38.81 6.02
N ARG A 181 -4.88 38.76 5.74
CA ARG A 181 -5.77 39.91 5.94
C ARG A 181 -5.98 40.17 7.43
N ASP A 182 -5.85 41.43 7.84
CA ASP A 182 -6.34 41.90 9.14
C ASP A 182 -7.84 42.17 9.04
N PHE A 183 -8.62 41.49 9.86
CA PHE A 183 -10.08 41.58 9.87
C PHE A 183 -10.59 42.63 10.87
N GLY A 184 -9.80 43.04 11.87
CA GLY A 184 -10.27 43.90 12.96
C GLY A 184 -11.36 43.28 13.86
N PHE A 185 -11.72 42.02 13.63
CA PHE A 185 -12.61 41.20 14.44
C PHE A 185 -12.14 39.74 14.41
N ALA A 186 -12.61 38.90 15.34
CA ALA A 186 -12.28 37.48 15.36
C ALA A 186 -12.94 36.78 14.15
N PRO A 187 -12.15 36.28 13.17
CA PRO A 187 -12.72 35.64 11.99
C PRO A 187 -13.46 34.36 12.38
N LYS A 188 -14.64 34.15 11.80
CA LYS A 188 -15.40 32.91 11.96
C LYS A 188 -14.92 31.87 10.95
N ASP A 189 -15.03 30.61 11.32
CA ASP A 189 -14.73 29.50 10.41
C ASP A 189 -15.74 29.42 9.26
N HIS A 190 -15.31 28.84 8.14
CA HIS A 190 -16.10 28.67 6.94
C HIS A 190 -17.38 27.86 7.16
N VAL A 191 -17.38 26.86 8.06
CA VAL A 191 -18.58 26.08 8.39
C VAL A 191 -19.63 26.97 9.04
N THR A 192 -19.26 27.68 10.12
CA THR A 192 -20.16 28.57 10.86
C THR A 192 -20.68 29.71 9.97
N LEU A 193 -19.85 30.25 9.08
CA LEU A 193 -20.28 31.26 8.11
C LEU A 193 -21.25 30.67 7.08
N GLY A 194 -20.94 29.48 6.57
CA GLY A 194 -21.77 28.80 5.58
C GLY A 194 -23.17 28.47 6.09
N GLU A 195 -23.28 27.98 7.33
CA GLU A 195 -24.57 27.69 7.97
C GLU A 195 -25.36 28.96 8.27
N ALA A 196 -24.72 29.98 8.88
CA ALA A 196 -25.38 31.23 9.25
C ALA A 196 -25.93 32.00 8.04
N LEU A 197 -25.29 31.85 6.88
CA LEU A 197 -25.71 32.48 5.62
C LEU A 197 -26.63 31.57 4.77
N GLY A 198 -26.97 30.36 5.24
CA GLY A 198 -27.77 29.40 4.48
C GLY A 198 -27.12 28.95 3.18
N LEU A 199 -25.78 28.93 3.14
CA LEU A 199 -24.94 28.59 2.00
C LEU A 199 -24.53 27.12 2.01
N LEU A 200 -24.38 26.52 3.20
CA LEU A 200 -24.02 25.12 3.40
C LEU A 200 -25.10 24.41 4.20
N ASP A 201 -25.39 23.17 3.83
CA ASP A 201 -26.35 22.31 4.53
C ASP A 201 -25.73 20.93 4.74
N PHE A 202 -25.20 20.74 5.95
CA PHE A 202 -24.54 19.50 6.38
C PHE A 202 -25.54 18.48 6.90
N GLU A 203 -26.65 18.92 7.51
CA GLU A 203 -27.65 18.04 8.11
C GLU A 203 -28.37 17.22 7.03
N ALA A 204 -28.91 17.89 6.01
CA ALA A 204 -29.58 17.19 4.91
C ALA A 204 -28.61 16.30 4.12
N ALA A 205 -27.35 16.72 3.97
CA ALA A 205 -26.34 15.93 3.27
C ALA A 205 -25.91 14.70 4.08
N ALA A 206 -25.79 14.82 5.39
CA ALA A 206 -25.46 13.71 6.27
C ALA A 206 -26.57 12.65 6.31
N GLU A 207 -27.84 13.08 6.27
CA GLU A 207 -28.99 12.17 6.22
C GLU A 207 -29.00 11.33 4.92
N VAL A 208 -28.77 11.97 3.78
CA VAL A 208 -28.90 11.32 2.47
C VAL A 208 -27.63 10.59 2.03
N SER A 209 -26.46 11.23 2.18
CA SER A 209 -25.18 10.76 1.62
C SER A 209 -24.19 10.26 2.68
N GLY A 210 -24.51 10.44 3.97
CA GLY A 210 -23.63 10.09 5.08
C GLY A 210 -22.60 11.17 5.42
N SER A 211 -21.65 10.84 6.31
CA SER A 211 -20.65 11.79 6.81
C SER A 211 -19.73 12.36 5.72
N LYS A 212 -19.26 13.60 5.90
CA LYS A 212 -18.32 14.35 5.04
C LYS A 212 -18.90 14.96 3.76
N PHE A 213 -20.20 14.80 3.51
CA PHE A 213 -20.90 15.47 2.43
C PHE A 213 -21.63 16.73 2.92
N TYR A 214 -21.84 17.67 2.01
CA TYR A 214 -22.60 18.90 2.24
C TYR A 214 -23.28 19.34 0.95
N TYR A 215 -24.43 20.02 1.07
CA TYR A 215 -25.04 20.69 -0.07
C TYR A 215 -24.62 22.16 -0.11
N LEU A 216 -24.23 22.62 -1.30
CA LEU A 216 -24.05 24.04 -1.60
C LEU A 216 -25.39 24.63 -2.00
N LYS A 217 -25.79 25.74 -1.37
CA LYS A 217 -27.08 26.39 -1.58
C LYS A 217 -26.88 27.86 -1.97
N ASN A 218 -27.89 28.40 -2.66
CA ASN A 218 -27.99 29.82 -2.97
C ASN A 218 -26.72 30.35 -3.69
N ALA A 219 -26.13 31.42 -3.15
CA ALA A 219 -24.96 32.05 -3.72
C ALA A 219 -23.72 31.14 -3.72
N ALA A 220 -23.65 30.13 -2.85
CA ALA A 220 -22.50 29.23 -2.78
C ALA A 220 -22.44 28.29 -4.00
N ALA A 221 -23.58 27.80 -4.47
CA ALA A 221 -23.66 27.00 -5.69
C ALA A 221 -23.23 27.82 -6.92
N LEU A 222 -23.61 29.10 -6.97
CA LEU A 222 -23.16 30.01 -8.04
C LEU A 222 -21.66 30.32 -7.93
N LEU A 223 -21.14 30.49 -6.72
CA LEU A 223 -19.72 30.73 -6.47
C LEU A 223 -18.87 29.53 -6.91
N GLU A 224 -19.27 28.30 -6.60
CA GLU A 224 -18.60 27.09 -7.06
C GLU A 224 -18.54 27.05 -8.59
N LEU A 225 -19.68 27.24 -9.27
CA LEU A 225 -19.73 27.25 -10.73
C LEU A 225 -18.85 28.36 -11.32
N ALA A 226 -18.85 29.55 -10.72
CA ALA A 226 -18.00 30.66 -11.15
C ALA A 226 -16.51 30.35 -10.98
N LEU A 227 -16.11 29.71 -9.87
CA LEU A 227 -14.72 29.31 -9.63
C LEU A 227 -14.27 28.23 -10.62
N VAL A 228 -15.11 27.23 -10.88
CA VAL A 228 -14.84 26.17 -11.88
C VAL A 228 -14.69 26.79 -13.27
N ASN A 229 -15.62 27.64 -13.68
CA ASN A 229 -15.56 28.32 -14.98
C ASN A 229 -14.34 29.24 -15.09
N TYR A 230 -14.00 29.97 -14.04
CA TYR A 230 -12.81 30.81 -14.01
C TYR A 230 -11.53 29.98 -14.18
N ALA A 231 -11.41 28.86 -13.46
CA ALA A 231 -10.27 27.96 -13.60
C ALA A 231 -10.18 27.37 -15.02
N MET A 232 -11.30 26.97 -15.61
CA MET A 232 -11.33 26.40 -16.97
C MET A 232 -11.02 27.42 -18.07
N THR A 233 -11.38 28.68 -17.89
CA THR A 233 -11.20 29.74 -18.90
C THR A 233 -9.86 30.46 -18.81
N LYS A 234 -9.22 30.44 -17.64
CA LYS A 234 -7.95 31.16 -17.40
C LYS A 234 -6.71 30.34 -17.77
N VAL A 235 -6.83 29.03 -17.90
CA VAL A 235 -5.79 28.14 -18.44
C VAL A 235 -5.63 28.40 -19.94
#